data_AF-A0AA95RS29-F1
#
_entry.id   AF-A0AA95RS29-F1
#
_cell.length_a   1.000
_cell.length_b   1.000
_cell.length_c   1.000
_cell.angle_alpha   90.00
_cell.angle_beta   90.00
_cell.angle_gamma   90.00
#
_symmetry.space_group_name_H-M   'P 1'
#
loop_
_entity.id
_entity.type
_entity.pdbx_description
1 polymer ?
#
loop_
_entity_poly.entity_id
_entity_poly.type
_entity_poly.pdbx_seq_one_letter_code
_entity_poly.pdbx_strand_id
1 'polypeptide(L)'
;MRLITVQCKAEMLRIIRNPYYVFWSLLMPIMFYFIFTRVVNTGNDDPTWRAHYLMSMATFSVMGSAIMTLGIRLVQERTQGWTTFIRITPLPGSVYFFGKMFGQTMMHLFSVICIFIAGYLINGVSLSAGQWVLSGLWILIGSLPFLAIGTLVGAMKRVDTASGVSNVIYMALAVAGGMWMPIEILPRLMQKIGHWLPSYNYGNGAWEIVRGSAPHWSNVLILLGYLVVFMLLSVYIRKKQEAV
;
A
#
# COMPACT_ATOMS: atom_id res chain seq x y z
N MET A 1 28.57 -0.44 0.40
CA MET A 1 27.65 -1.47 -0.16
C MET A 1 27.30 -2.58 0.82
N ARG A 2 28.26 -3.24 1.50
CA ARG A 2 28.00 -4.34 2.45
C ARG A 2 26.96 -4.05 3.55
N LEU A 3 27.00 -2.85 4.16
CA LEU A 3 26.04 -2.45 5.21
C LEU A 3 24.59 -2.40 4.71
N ILE A 4 24.37 -1.87 3.51
CA ILE A 4 23.03 -1.77 2.89
C ILE A 4 22.47 -3.18 2.65
N THR A 5 23.26 -4.06 2.04
CA THR A 5 22.84 -5.44 1.75
C THR A 5 22.49 -6.20 3.03
N VAL A 6 23.30 -6.09 4.07
CA VAL A 6 23.05 -6.74 5.36
C VAL A 6 21.78 -6.20 6.01
N GLN A 7 21.57 -4.88 5.98
CA GLN A 7 20.37 -4.26 6.54
C GLN A 7 19.10 -4.68 5.77
N CYS A 8 19.14 -4.69 4.43
CA CYS A 8 18.03 -5.17 3.61
C CYS A 8 17.71 -6.65 3.90
N LYS A 9 18.74 -7.50 4.01
CA LYS A 9 18.57 -8.92 4.37
C LYS A 9 17.95 -9.08 5.76
N ALA A 10 18.41 -8.30 6.75
CA ALA A 10 17.87 -8.33 8.09
C ALA A 10 16.38 -7.92 8.10
N GLU A 11 16.02 -6.87 7.38
CA GLU A 11 14.62 -6.42 7.29
C GLU A 11 13.72 -7.43 6.60
N MET A 12 14.16 -8.05 5.49
CA MET A 12 13.42 -9.14 4.85
C MET A 12 13.20 -10.33 5.79
N LEU A 13 14.24 -10.76 6.51
CA LEU A 13 14.12 -11.86 7.46
C LEU A 13 13.12 -11.56 8.58
N ARG A 14 13.08 -10.32 9.07
CA ARG A 14 12.10 -9.88 10.09
C ARG A 14 10.67 -9.95 9.57
N ILE A 15 10.45 -9.60 8.30
CA ILE A 15 9.12 -9.68 7.67
C ILE A 15 8.70 -11.14 7.49
N ILE A 16 9.56 -11.97 6.90
CA ILE A 16 9.26 -13.39 6.62
C ILE A 16 9.04 -14.19 7.92
N ARG A 17 9.79 -13.87 8.98
CA ARG A 17 9.63 -14.51 10.30
C ARG A 17 8.37 -14.08 11.05
N ASN A 18 7.60 -13.14 10.52
CA ASN A 18 6.32 -12.74 11.08
C ASN A 18 5.16 -13.17 10.14
N PRO A 19 4.92 -14.49 10.02
CA PRO A 19 3.95 -15.02 9.06
C PRO A 19 2.53 -14.55 9.36
N TYR A 20 2.21 -14.24 10.61
CA TYR A 20 0.91 -13.72 11.00
C TYR A 20 0.57 -12.44 10.24
N TYR A 21 1.48 -11.46 10.21
CA TYR A 21 1.23 -10.19 9.51
C TYR A 21 1.13 -10.39 8.00
N VAL A 22 2.03 -11.20 7.41
CA VAL A 22 2.01 -11.51 5.98
C VAL A 22 0.69 -12.17 5.59
N PHE A 23 0.29 -13.20 6.31
CA PHE A 23 -0.94 -13.96 6.05
C PHE A 23 -2.17 -13.06 6.15
N TRP A 24 -2.38 -12.34 7.25
CA TRP A 24 -3.57 -11.51 7.42
C TRP A 24 -3.64 -10.34 6.45
N SER A 25 -2.49 -9.77 6.06
CA SER A 25 -2.45 -8.69 5.06
C SER A 25 -2.90 -9.13 3.66
N LEU A 26 -2.69 -10.41 3.32
CA LEU A 26 -3.06 -10.98 2.01
C LEU A 26 -4.41 -11.68 2.03
N LEU A 27 -4.76 -12.28 3.17
CA LEU A 27 -5.99 -13.04 3.32
C LEU A 27 -7.22 -12.17 3.03
N MET A 28 -7.28 -10.97 3.61
CA MET A 28 -8.44 -10.08 3.44
C MET A 28 -8.69 -9.71 1.97
N PRO A 29 -7.72 -9.14 1.23
CA PRO A 29 -7.91 -8.81 -0.19
C PRO A 29 -8.26 -10.02 -1.06
N ILE A 30 -7.63 -11.18 -0.83
CA ILE A 30 -7.91 -12.40 -1.60
C ILE A 30 -9.31 -12.94 -1.28
N MET A 31 -9.71 -12.91 -0.01
CA MET A 31 -11.04 -13.31 0.43
C MET A 31 -12.10 -12.38 -0.17
N PHE A 32 -11.88 -11.07 -0.15
CA PHE A 32 -12.80 -10.11 -0.74
C PHE A 32 -12.88 -10.27 -2.26
N TYR A 33 -11.74 -10.51 -2.90
CA TYR A 33 -11.70 -10.86 -4.32
C TYR A 33 -12.59 -12.08 -4.60
N PHE A 34 -12.41 -13.18 -3.87
CA PHE A 34 -13.23 -14.39 -4.00
C PHE A 34 -14.72 -14.11 -3.76
N ILE A 35 -15.06 -13.47 -2.63
CA ILE A 35 -16.45 -13.21 -2.25
C ILE A 35 -17.16 -12.38 -3.32
N PHE A 36 -16.59 -11.25 -3.75
CA PHE A 36 -17.30 -10.32 -4.64
C PHE A 36 -17.34 -10.76 -6.11
N THR A 37 -16.51 -11.73 -6.50
CA THR A 37 -16.46 -12.24 -7.89
C THR A 37 -17.10 -13.62 -8.06
N ARG A 38 -17.20 -14.41 -6.99
CA ARG A 38 -17.75 -15.78 -7.03
C ARG A 38 -19.00 -15.97 -6.17
N VAL A 39 -19.08 -15.32 -5.01
CA VAL A 39 -20.16 -15.55 -4.03
C VAL A 39 -21.28 -14.53 -4.17
N VAL A 40 -20.93 -13.24 -4.23
CA VAL A 40 -21.89 -12.16 -4.42
C VAL A 40 -22.28 -12.17 -5.88
N ASN A 41 -23.50 -12.62 -6.16
CA ASN A 41 -24.07 -12.56 -7.49
C ASN A 41 -24.37 -11.09 -7.84
N THR A 42 -23.37 -10.40 -8.36
CA THR A 42 -23.47 -9.02 -8.84
C THR A 42 -24.17 -8.92 -10.20
N GLY A 43 -24.63 -10.05 -10.79
CA GLY A 43 -25.22 -10.09 -12.13
C GLY A 43 -24.24 -9.83 -13.27
N ASN A 44 -22.97 -9.56 -12.96
CA ASN A 44 -21.92 -9.22 -13.91
C ASN A 44 -20.91 -10.37 -14.01
N ASP A 45 -21.17 -11.34 -14.88
CA ASP A 45 -20.19 -12.39 -15.26
C ASP A 45 -19.14 -11.87 -16.26
N ASP A 46 -18.83 -10.58 -16.20
CA ASP A 46 -17.95 -9.91 -17.14
C ASP A 46 -16.47 -10.15 -16.76
N PRO A 47 -15.65 -10.75 -17.65
CA PRO A 47 -14.20 -10.87 -17.44
C PRO A 47 -13.51 -9.53 -17.12
N THR A 48 -14.00 -8.42 -17.66
CA THR A 48 -13.42 -7.09 -17.42
C THR A 48 -13.66 -6.62 -15.99
N TRP A 49 -14.82 -6.92 -15.41
CA TRP A 49 -15.14 -6.63 -14.01
C TRP A 49 -14.20 -7.38 -13.06
N ARG A 50 -13.96 -8.67 -13.33
CA ARG A 50 -13.03 -9.50 -12.54
C ARG A 50 -11.62 -8.94 -12.54
N ALA A 51 -11.11 -8.57 -13.72
CA ALA A 51 -9.78 -7.98 -13.85
C ALA A 51 -9.69 -6.59 -13.18
N HIS A 52 -10.73 -5.78 -13.30
CA HIS A 52 -10.81 -4.48 -12.64
C HIS A 52 -10.81 -4.62 -11.11
N TYR A 53 -11.65 -5.49 -10.57
CA TYR A 53 -11.74 -5.73 -9.12
C TYR A 53 -10.46 -6.35 -8.56
N LEU A 54 -9.76 -7.19 -9.33
CA LEU A 54 -8.44 -7.70 -8.98
C LEU A 54 -7.44 -6.57 -8.72
N MET A 55 -7.41 -5.54 -9.59
CA MET A 55 -6.54 -4.37 -9.41
C MET A 55 -6.94 -3.56 -8.17
N SER A 56 -8.25 -3.44 -7.90
CA SER A 56 -8.72 -2.79 -6.68
C SER A 56 -8.25 -3.52 -5.42
N MET A 57 -8.29 -4.86 -5.40
CA MET A 57 -7.80 -5.65 -4.27
C MET A 57 -6.27 -5.62 -4.14
N ALA A 58 -5.53 -5.58 -5.25
CA ALA A 58 -4.08 -5.46 -5.24
C ALA A 58 -3.62 -4.09 -4.69
N THR A 59 -4.22 -3.00 -5.18
CA THR A 59 -3.97 -1.64 -4.68
C THR A 59 -4.39 -1.49 -3.22
N PHE A 60 -5.56 -2.02 -2.84
CA PHE A 60 -6.03 -2.06 -1.44
C PHE A 60 -5.02 -2.75 -0.52
N SER A 61 -4.59 -3.96 -0.87
CA SER A 61 -3.58 -4.72 -0.10
C SER A 61 -2.28 -3.94 0.12
N VAL A 62 -1.73 -3.39 -0.96
CA VAL A 62 -0.46 -2.66 -0.92
C VAL A 62 -0.60 -1.36 -0.13
N MET A 63 -1.69 -0.61 -0.30
CA MET A 63 -2.00 0.58 0.49
C MET A 63 -2.11 0.24 1.99
N GLY A 64 -2.82 -0.83 2.33
CA GLY A 64 -2.98 -1.28 3.71
C GLY A 64 -1.66 -1.66 4.35
N SER A 65 -0.83 -2.41 3.63
CA SER A 65 0.52 -2.75 4.09
C SER A 65 1.38 -1.50 4.29
N ALA A 66 1.31 -0.52 3.37
CA ALA A 66 2.07 0.72 3.45
C ALA A 66 1.65 1.60 4.65
N ILE A 67 0.36 1.72 4.93
CA ILE A 67 -0.16 2.61 6.00
C ILE A 67 -0.16 1.91 7.36
N MET A 68 -0.68 0.69 7.42
CA MET A 68 -0.88 -0.04 8.67
C MET A 68 0.39 -0.79 9.07
N THR A 69 0.86 -1.73 8.23
CA THR A 69 1.97 -2.61 8.60
C THR A 69 3.25 -1.82 8.87
N LEU A 70 3.66 -0.95 7.94
CA LEU A 70 4.85 -0.11 8.14
C LEU A 70 4.66 0.86 9.31
N GLY A 71 3.54 1.58 9.37
CA GLY A 71 3.30 2.61 10.39
C GLY A 71 3.30 2.04 11.81
N ILE A 72 2.51 0.99 12.04
CA ILE A 72 2.41 0.31 13.34
C ILE A 72 3.77 -0.29 13.72
N ARG A 73 4.47 -0.94 12.78
CA ARG A 73 5.78 -1.53 13.04
C ARG A 73 6.82 -0.50 13.46
N LEU A 74 6.83 0.69 12.83
CA LEU A 74 7.73 1.77 13.21
C LEU A 74 7.48 2.25 14.65
N VAL A 75 6.21 2.34 15.07
CA VAL A 75 5.86 2.71 16.44
C VAL A 75 6.25 1.61 17.42
N GLN A 76 5.96 0.34 17.10
CA GLN A 76 6.35 -0.82 17.92
C GLN A 76 7.86 -0.86 18.16
N GLU A 77 8.65 -0.72 17.10
CA GLU A 77 10.12 -0.71 17.20
C GLU A 77 10.63 0.44 18.07
N ARG A 78 10.02 1.63 17.98
CA ARG A 78 10.35 2.74 18.88
C ARG A 78 10.02 2.40 20.32
N THR A 79 8.81 1.89 20.59
CA THR A 79 8.36 1.57 21.96
C THR A 79 9.17 0.45 22.61
N GLN A 80 9.72 -0.48 21.81
CA GLN A 80 10.58 -1.56 22.28
C GLN A 80 12.05 -1.13 22.44
N GLY A 81 12.38 0.15 22.22
CA GLY A 81 13.74 0.66 22.32
C GLY A 81 14.65 0.27 21.15
N TRP A 82 14.12 -0.38 20.10
CA TRP A 82 14.92 -0.79 18.93
C TRP A 82 15.54 0.41 18.21
N THR A 83 14.80 1.52 18.09
CA THR A 83 15.33 2.74 17.49
C THR A 83 16.48 3.33 18.30
N THR A 84 16.40 3.27 19.63
CA THR A 84 17.48 3.72 20.54
C THR A 84 18.70 2.82 20.40
N PHE A 85 18.49 1.50 20.33
CA PHE A 85 19.55 0.53 20.09
C PHE A 85 20.28 0.78 18.76
N ILE A 86 19.56 1.05 17.67
CA ILE A 86 20.22 1.34 16.38
C ILE A 86 21.03 2.64 16.44
N ARG A 87 20.59 3.65 17.19
CA ARG A 87 21.30 4.94 17.33
C ARG A 87 22.65 4.83 18.04
N ILE A 88 22.87 3.80 18.87
CA ILE A 88 24.18 3.55 19.52
C ILE A 88 25.14 2.72 18.66
N THR A 89 24.66 2.15 17.54
CA THR A 89 25.50 1.40 16.60
C THR A 89 26.13 2.33 15.55
N PRO A 90 27.23 1.95 14.89
CA PRO A 90 27.81 2.72 13.78
C PRO A 90 26.97 2.69 12.50
N LEU A 91 25.71 2.24 12.55
CA LEU A 91 24.82 2.14 11.39
C LEU A 91 24.24 3.52 11.05
N PRO A 92 24.48 4.05 9.83
CA PRO A 92 23.89 5.33 9.43
C PRO A 92 22.36 5.25 9.38
N GLY A 93 21.68 6.28 9.89
CA GLY A 93 20.21 6.33 9.90
C GLY A 93 19.57 6.24 8.51
N SER A 94 20.26 6.75 7.48
CA SER A 94 19.83 6.63 6.07
C SER A 94 19.83 5.18 5.58
N VAL A 95 20.82 4.39 5.96
CA VAL A 95 20.91 2.95 5.60
C VAL A 95 19.82 2.15 6.31
N TYR A 96 19.59 2.44 7.59
CA TYR A 96 18.49 1.82 8.35
C TYR A 96 17.13 2.12 7.72
N PHE A 97 16.85 3.40 7.42
CA PHE A 97 15.59 3.80 6.78
C PHE A 97 15.44 3.23 5.36
N PHE A 98 16.51 3.21 4.56
CA PHE A 98 16.49 2.59 3.24
C PHE A 98 16.14 1.11 3.34
N GLY A 99 16.75 0.36 4.27
CA GLY A 99 16.43 -1.05 4.48
C GLY A 99 14.97 -1.29 4.85
N LYS A 100 14.36 -0.39 5.63
CA LYS A 100 12.91 -0.42 5.93
C LYS A 100 12.07 -0.26 4.68
N MET A 101 12.35 0.76 3.88
CA MET A 101 11.61 1.03 2.65
C MET A 101 11.79 -0.11 1.65
N PHE A 102 13.02 -0.62 1.50
CA PHE A 102 13.31 -1.77 0.65
C PHE A 102 12.52 -3.01 1.09
N GLY A 103 12.58 -3.37 2.38
CA GLY A 103 11.84 -4.52 2.91
C GLY A 103 10.32 -4.38 2.69
N GLN A 104 9.79 -3.18 2.88
CA GLN A 104 8.38 -2.89 2.64
C GLN A 104 8.00 -2.98 1.16
N THR A 105 8.83 -2.46 0.25
CA THR A 105 8.62 -2.60 -1.20
C THR A 105 8.68 -4.06 -1.65
N MET A 106 9.56 -4.88 -1.07
CA MET A 106 9.59 -6.33 -1.34
C MET A 106 8.30 -7.01 -0.86
N MET A 107 7.74 -6.58 0.29
CA MET A 107 6.44 -7.06 0.74
C MET A 107 5.31 -6.63 -0.20
N HIS A 108 5.36 -5.42 -0.77
CA HIS A 108 4.40 -4.98 -1.79
C HIS A 108 4.49 -5.85 -3.05
N LEU A 109 5.71 -6.12 -3.52
CA LEU A 109 5.95 -7.00 -4.67
C LEU A 109 5.39 -8.40 -4.42
N PHE A 110 5.67 -8.97 -3.26
CA PHE A 110 5.12 -10.26 -2.87
C PHE A 110 3.58 -10.25 -2.84
N SER A 111 2.99 -9.18 -2.30
CA SER A 111 1.53 -9.03 -2.23
C SER A 111 0.88 -8.97 -3.60
N VAL A 112 1.46 -8.20 -4.51
CA VAL A 112 1.02 -8.12 -5.91
C VAL A 112 1.07 -9.49 -6.58
N ILE A 113 2.19 -10.21 -6.45
CA ILE A 113 2.34 -11.55 -7.03
C ILE A 113 1.28 -12.51 -6.50
N CYS A 114 1.09 -12.57 -5.18
CA CYS A 114 0.09 -13.46 -4.56
C CYS A 114 -1.32 -13.13 -5.03
N ILE A 115 -1.69 -11.86 -5.09
CA ILE A 115 -3.02 -11.45 -5.52
C ILE A 115 -3.21 -11.72 -7.01
N PHE A 116 -2.22 -11.47 -7.86
CA PHE A 116 -2.30 -11.76 -9.29
C PHE A 116 -2.45 -13.27 -9.56
N ILE A 117 -1.71 -14.11 -8.82
CA ILE A 117 -1.87 -15.56 -8.85
C ILE A 117 -3.30 -15.94 -8.41
N ALA A 118 -3.82 -15.35 -7.34
CA ALA A 118 -5.21 -15.59 -6.91
C ALA A 118 -6.22 -15.17 -7.98
N GLY A 119 -5.97 -14.05 -8.68
CA GLY A 119 -6.74 -13.58 -9.83
C GLY A 119 -6.87 -14.62 -10.93
N TYR A 120 -5.73 -15.20 -11.30
CA TYR A 120 -5.64 -16.27 -12.29
C TYR A 120 -6.32 -17.56 -11.81
N LEU A 121 -6.03 -18.02 -10.58
CA LEU A 121 -6.55 -19.29 -10.06
C LEU A 121 -8.05 -19.27 -9.77
N ILE A 122 -8.57 -18.16 -9.22
CA ILE A 122 -9.97 -18.08 -8.78
C ILE A 122 -10.90 -17.79 -9.95
N ASN A 123 -10.50 -16.92 -10.89
CA ASN A 123 -11.41 -16.39 -11.93
C ASN A 123 -10.88 -16.55 -13.36
N GLY A 124 -9.69 -17.13 -13.55
CA GLY A 124 -9.10 -17.27 -14.88
C GLY A 124 -8.79 -15.93 -15.54
N VAL A 125 -8.45 -14.89 -14.75
CA VAL A 125 -8.15 -13.55 -15.30
C VAL A 125 -7.01 -13.64 -16.31
N SER A 126 -7.32 -13.36 -17.58
CA SER A 126 -6.39 -13.38 -18.69
C SER A 126 -6.02 -11.95 -19.09
N LEU A 127 -4.77 -11.57 -18.79
CA LEU A 127 -4.17 -10.32 -19.22
C LEU A 127 -2.92 -10.61 -20.04
N SER A 128 -2.60 -9.72 -20.98
CA SER A 128 -1.32 -9.77 -21.67
C SER A 128 -0.15 -9.64 -20.69
N ALA A 129 1.02 -10.17 -21.06
CA ALA A 129 2.22 -10.05 -20.21
C ALA A 129 2.57 -8.59 -19.89
N GLY A 130 2.38 -7.69 -20.87
CA GLY A 130 2.57 -6.25 -20.69
C GLY A 130 1.63 -5.67 -19.64
N GLN A 131 0.34 -6.03 -19.64
CA GLN A 131 -0.62 -5.55 -18.65
C GLN A 131 -0.31 -6.01 -17.24
N TRP A 132 0.10 -7.28 -17.06
CA TRP A 132 0.54 -7.77 -15.74
C TRP A 132 1.73 -6.99 -15.21
N VAL A 133 2.77 -6.83 -16.04
CA VAL A 133 4.00 -6.14 -15.64
C VAL A 133 3.75 -4.66 -15.37
N LEU A 134 3.05 -3.95 -16.28
CA LEU A 134 2.75 -2.54 -16.13
C LEU A 134 1.85 -2.28 -14.91
N SER A 135 0.84 -3.13 -14.67
CA SER A 135 -0.01 -3.01 -13.48
C SER A 135 0.80 -3.21 -12.21
N GLY A 136 1.67 -4.22 -12.17
CA GLY A 136 2.56 -4.44 -11.02
C GLY A 136 3.50 -3.27 -10.77
N LEU A 137 4.15 -2.73 -11.81
CA LEU A 137 5.02 -1.57 -11.71
C LEU A 137 4.26 -0.32 -11.24
N TRP A 138 3.08 -0.07 -11.80
CA TRP A 138 2.20 1.02 -11.37
C TRP A 138 1.83 0.90 -9.89
N ILE A 139 1.41 -0.29 -9.45
CA ILE A 139 1.05 -0.55 -8.06
C ILE A 139 2.24 -0.32 -7.13
N LEU A 140 3.46 -0.74 -7.52
CA LEU A 140 4.67 -0.53 -6.73
C LEU A 140 5.04 0.96 -6.64
N ILE A 141 5.12 1.66 -7.76
CA ILE A 141 5.52 3.08 -7.80
C ILE A 141 4.44 3.97 -7.19
N GLY A 142 3.18 3.71 -7.51
CA GLY A 142 2.03 4.43 -6.95
C GLY A 142 1.83 4.19 -5.46
N SER A 143 2.51 3.20 -4.85
CA SER A 143 2.44 2.96 -3.40
C SER A 143 3.23 3.98 -2.56
N LEU A 144 4.15 4.74 -3.18
CA LEU A 144 5.06 5.66 -2.49
C LEU A 144 4.37 6.71 -1.60
N PRO A 145 3.27 7.38 -2.00
CA PRO A 145 2.58 8.33 -1.13
C PRO A 145 2.03 7.65 0.14
N PHE A 146 1.55 6.42 0.02
CA PHE A 146 1.02 5.67 1.17
C PHE A 146 2.13 5.18 2.10
N LEU A 147 3.32 4.89 1.57
CA LEU A 147 4.51 4.67 2.41
C LEU A 147 4.86 5.92 3.21
N ALA A 148 4.76 7.11 2.60
CA ALA A 148 4.95 8.38 3.31
C ALA A 148 3.91 8.55 4.44
N ILE A 149 2.63 8.24 4.19
CA ILE A 149 1.59 8.18 5.25
C ILE A 149 1.98 7.18 6.35
N GLY A 150 2.44 5.98 5.99
CA GLY A 150 2.92 4.99 6.94
C GLY A 150 4.06 5.53 7.81
N THR A 151 4.99 6.29 7.25
CA THR A 151 6.05 6.93 8.03
C THR A 151 5.53 8.04 8.96
N LEU A 152 4.48 8.77 8.56
CA LEU A 152 3.83 9.80 9.39
C LEU A 152 3.13 9.16 10.59
N VAL A 153 2.36 8.08 10.37
CA VAL A 153 1.81 7.26 11.44
C VAL A 153 2.94 6.72 12.32
N GLY A 154 4.03 6.25 11.70
CA GLY A 154 5.22 5.79 12.38
C GLY A 154 5.89 6.83 13.29
N ALA A 155 5.54 8.11 13.20
CA ALA A 155 6.00 9.17 14.10
C ALA A 155 5.18 9.28 15.40
N MET A 156 4.06 8.54 15.52
CA MET A 156 3.23 8.54 16.72
C MET A 156 3.91 7.83 17.90
N LYS A 157 3.47 8.16 19.13
CA LYS A 157 4.10 7.66 20.37
C LYS A 157 3.52 6.34 20.87
N ARG A 158 2.26 6.02 20.56
CA ARG A 158 1.53 4.85 21.08
C ARG A 158 1.08 3.94 19.95
N VAL A 159 1.28 2.64 20.13
CA VAL A 159 0.88 1.61 19.14
C VAL A 159 -0.63 1.61 18.93
N ASP A 160 -1.42 1.74 20.00
CA ASP A 160 -2.89 1.76 19.91
C ASP A 160 -3.40 2.97 19.10
N THR A 161 -2.81 4.14 19.33
CA THR A 161 -3.15 5.37 18.57
C THR A 161 -2.76 5.22 17.11
N ALA A 162 -1.56 4.69 16.83
CA ALA A 162 -1.11 4.43 15.47
C ALA A 162 -2.04 3.46 14.74
N SER A 163 -2.45 2.38 15.40
CA SER A 163 -3.39 1.39 14.87
C SER A 163 -4.74 2.02 14.54
N GLY A 164 -5.33 2.76 15.49
CA GLY A 164 -6.63 3.43 15.31
C GLY A 164 -6.60 4.45 14.17
N VAL A 165 -5.59 5.33 14.15
CA VAL A 165 -5.46 6.36 13.10
C VAL A 165 -5.19 5.72 11.73
N SER A 166 -4.29 4.74 11.64
CA SER A 166 -4.04 4.02 10.39
C SER A 166 -5.30 3.35 9.85
N ASN A 167 -6.10 2.72 10.70
CA ASN A 167 -7.33 2.06 10.28
C ASN A 167 -8.36 3.07 9.73
N VAL A 168 -8.55 4.20 10.41
CA VAL A 168 -9.45 5.26 9.94
C VAL A 168 -8.99 5.84 8.61
N ILE A 169 -7.70 6.17 8.48
CA ILE A 169 -7.14 6.70 7.23
C ILE A 169 -7.28 5.66 6.10
N TYR A 170 -6.90 4.41 6.37
CA TYR A 170 -6.95 3.33 5.40
C TYR A 170 -8.37 3.07 4.90
N MET A 171 -9.34 2.96 5.82
CA MET A 171 -10.73 2.70 5.47
C MET A 171 -11.35 3.88 4.72
N ALA A 172 -11.11 5.11 5.17
CA ALA A 172 -11.59 6.32 4.50
C ALA A 172 -11.06 6.40 3.07
N LEU A 173 -9.77 6.14 2.86
CA LEU A 173 -9.15 6.13 1.54
C LEU A 173 -9.65 4.98 0.68
N ALA A 174 -9.85 3.77 1.23
CA ALA A 174 -10.32 2.61 0.49
C ALA A 174 -11.76 2.80 -0.03
N VAL A 175 -12.66 3.29 0.82
CA VAL A 175 -14.07 3.52 0.48
C VAL A 175 -14.21 4.71 -0.46
N ALA A 176 -13.65 5.88 -0.09
CA ALA A 176 -13.77 7.08 -0.91
C ALA A 176 -12.96 7.00 -2.22
N GLY A 177 -11.95 6.13 -2.27
CA GLY A 177 -11.18 5.83 -3.48
C GLY A 177 -11.84 4.83 -4.42
N GLY A 178 -12.99 4.25 -4.05
CA GLY A 178 -13.72 3.30 -4.90
C GLY A 178 -13.03 1.93 -5.04
N MET A 179 -12.20 1.51 -4.08
CA MET A 179 -11.48 0.23 -4.17
C MET A 179 -12.37 -0.98 -3.83
N TRP A 180 -13.36 -0.80 -2.96
CA TRP A 180 -14.30 -1.89 -2.60
C TRP A 180 -15.56 -1.89 -3.44
N MET A 181 -15.98 -0.71 -3.89
CA MET A 181 -17.17 -0.53 -4.71
C MET A 181 -16.93 0.57 -5.73
N PRO A 182 -17.53 0.50 -6.92
CA PRO A 182 -17.39 1.54 -7.94
C PRO A 182 -17.73 2.91 -7.37
N ILE A 183 -16.92 3.93 -7.65
CA ILE A 183 -17.14 5.27 -7.08
C ILE A 183 -18.49 5.85 -7.53
N GLU A 184 -18.98 5.43 -8.69
CA GLU A 184 -20.20 5.86 -9.35
C GLU A 184 -21.46 5.60 -8.52
N ILE A 185 -21.43 4.62 -7.59
CA ILE A 185 -22.57 4.31 -6.72
C ILE A 185 -22.60 5.21 -5.47
N LEU A 186 -21.51 5.93 -5.16
CA LEU A 186 -21.44 6.82 -4.01
C LEU A 186 -22.20 8.13 -4.27
N PRO A 187 -22.64 8.86 -3.23
CA PRO A 187 -23.24 10.18 -3.39
C PRO A 187 -22.34 11.16 -4.17
N ARG A 188 -22.94 12.07 -4.95
CA ARG A 188 -22.21 13.02 -5.83
C ARG A 188 -21.10 13.81 -5.13
N LEU A 189 -21.31 14.19 -3.86
CA LEU A 189 -20.30 14.90 -3.07
C LEU A 189 -19.06 14.02 -2.81
N MET A 190 -19.27 12.74 -2.48
CA MET A 190 -18.19 11.79 -2.25
C MET A 190 -17.45 11.47 -3.54
N GLN A 191 -18.14 11.38 -4.68
CA GLN A 191 -17.50 11.22 -6.00
C GLN A 191 -16.54 12.37 -6.28
N LYS A 192 -17.03 13.61 -6.16
CA LYS A 192 -16.22 14.83 -6.39
C LYS A 192 -14.97 14.87 -5.53
N ILE A 193 -15.08 14.53 -4.25
CA ILE A 193 -13.92 14.51 -3.34
C ILE A 193 -13.01 13.32 -3.68
N GLY A 194 -13.59 12.15 -3.94
CA GLY A 194 -12.88 10.91 -4.19
C GLY A 194 -11.95 10.98 -5.40
N HIS A 195 -12.35 11.65 -6.48
CA HIS A 195 -11.49 11.85 -7.66
C HIS A 195 -10.19 12.61 -7.37
N TRP A 196 -10.15 13.43 -6.30
CA TRP A 196 -8.93 14.12 -5.87
C TRP A 196 -8.09 13.30 -4.88
N LEU A 197 -8.61 12.19 -4.36
CA LEU A 197 -7.88 11.38 -3.40
C LEU A 197 -6.76 10.56 -4.07
N PRO A 198 -5.64 10.33 -3.37
CA PRO A 198 -4.56 9.51 -3.90
C PRO A 198 -5.01 8.06 -4.09
N SER A 199 -5.94 7.55 -3.27
CA SER A 199 -6.45 6.18 -3.38
C SER A 199 -7.25 5.95 -4.67
N TYR A 200 -8.09 6.89 -5.09
CA TYR A 200 -8.80 6.80 -6.37
C TYR A 200 -7.82 6.78 -7.53
N ASN A 201 -6.90 7.75 -7.59
CA ASN A 201 -5.93 7.88 -8.68
C ASN A 201 -4.98 6.69 -8.75
N TYR A 202 -4.66 6.09 -7.60
CA TYR A 202 -3.88 4.87 -7.50
C TYR A 202 -4.61 3.66 -8.10
N GLY A 203 -5.89 3.46 -7.74
CA GLY A 203 -6.74 2.43 -8.33
C GLY A 203 -6.96 2.65 -9.83
N ASN A 204 -7.34 3.87 -10.21
CA ASN A 204 -7.66 4.24 -11.58
C ASN A 204 -6.52 3.98 -12.57
N GLY A 205 -5.28 4.29 -12.21
CA GLY A 205 -4.16 3.97 -13.09
C GLY A 205 -3.99 2.47 -13.35
N ALA A 206 -4.23 1.62 -12.35
CA ALA A 206 -4.20 0.16 -12.53
C ALA A 206 -5.39 -0.33 -13.39
N TRP A 207 -6.57 0.27 -13.20
CA TRP A 207 -7.76 -0.02 -13.99
C TRP A 207 -7.60 0.34 -15.47
N GLU A 208 -6.98 1.48 -15.77
CA GLU A 208 -6.70 1.92 -17.15
C GLU A 208 -5.72 0.97 -17.85
N ILE A 209 -4.66 0.53 -17.16
CA ILE A 209 -3.69 -0.45 -17.70
C ILE A 209 -4.37 -1.75 -18.08
N VAL A 210 -5.25 -2.28 -17.21
CA VAL A 210 -6.01 -3.50 -17.49
C VAL A 210 -6.99 -3.32 -18.66
N ARG A 211 -7.50 -2.10 -18.89
CA ARG A 211 -8.30 -1.76 -20.07
C ARG A 211 -7.47 -1.55 -21.35
N GLY A 212 -6.14 -1.65 -21.25
CA GLY A 212 -5.22 -1.49 -22.39
C GLY A 212 -4.81 -0.03 -22.65
N SER A 213 -5.12 0.89 -21.74
CA SER A 213 -4.75 2.31 -21.82
C SER A 213 -3.62 2.64 -20.84
N ALA A 214 -2.84 3.69 -21.12
CA ALA A 214 -1.88 4.19 -20.15
C ALA A 214 -2.59 4.97 -19.03
N PRO A 215 -2.04 5.00 -17.79
CA PRO A 215 -2.56 5.84 -16.73
C PRO A 215 -2.65 7.31 -17.15
N HIS A 216 -3.77 7.96 -16.85
CA HIS A 216 -3.95 9.37 -17.12
C HIS A 216 -2.90 10.22 -16.38
N TRP A 217 -2.46 11.33 -16.98
CA TRP A 217 -1.46 12.22 -16.39
C TRP A 217 -1.91 12.81 -15.04
N SER A 218 -3.22 13.00 -14.84
CA SER A 218 -3.76 13.43 -13.54
C SER A 218 -3.45 12.43 -12.44
N ASN A 219 -3.53 11.12 -12.72
CA ASN A 219 -3.27 10.07 -11.73
C ASN A 219 -1.83 10.21 -11.20
N VAL A 220 -0.88 10.41 -12.13
CA VAL A 220 0.54 10.59 -11.81
C VAL A 220 0.78 11.87 -11.01
N LEU A 221 0.25 13.00 -11.49
CA LEU A 221 0.46 14.31 -10.87
C LEU A 221 -0.14 14.38 -9.46
N ILE A 222 -1.32 13.82 -9.25
CA ILE A 222 -1.97 13.78 -7.94
C ILE A 222 -1.14 12.92 -6.98
N LEU A 223 -0.74 11.73 -7.39
CA LEU A 223 0.11 10.86 -6.54
C LEU A 223 1.44 11.52 -6.20
N LEU A 224 2.10 12.18 -7.16
CA LEU A 224 3.33 12.93 -6.92
C LEU A 224 3.09 14.12 -5.97
N GLY A 225 2.00 14.86 -6.14
CA GLY A 225 1.62 15.96 -5.25
C GLY A 225 1.47 15.48 -3.80
N TYR A 226 0.72 14.39 -3.59
CA TYR A 226 0.57 13.78 -2.27
C TYR A 226 1.89 13.24 -1.71
N LEU A 227 2.72 12.61 -2.54
CA LEU A 227 4.05 12.16 -2.13
C LEU A 227 4.88 13.32 -1.58
N VAL A 228 4.95 14.43 -2.32
CA VAL A 228 5.71 15.62 -1.92
C VAL A 228 5.14 16.18 -0.61
N VAL A 229 3.82 16.36 -0.52
CA VAL A 229 3.17 16.88 0.68
C VAL A 229 3.45 16.00 1.91
N PHE A 230 3.26 14.68 1.80
CA PHE A 230 3.48 13.77 2.91
C PHE A 230 4.95 13.63 3.29
N MET A 231 5.86 13.68 2.32
CA MET A 231 7.31 13.70 2.59
C MET A 231 7.73 14.97 3.33
N LEU A 232 7.25 16.15 2.90
CA LEU A 232 7.51 17.41 3.58
C LEU A 232 6.98 17.41 5.02
N LEU A 233 5.75 16.93 5.22
CA LEU A 233 5.15 16.76 6.54
C LEU A 233 5.96 15.78 7.40
N SER A 234 6.43 14.67 6.83
CA SER A 234 7.21 13.65 7.54
C SER A 234 8.55 14.20 8.03
N VAL A 235 9.24 14.95 7.17
CA VAL A 235 10.49 15.64 7.52
C VAL A 235 10.26 16.70 8.59
N TYR A 236 9.21 17.52 8.45
CA TYR A 236 8.87 18.57 9.42
C TYR A 236 8.60 17.99 10.82
N ILE A 237 7.76 16.95 10.91
CA ILE A 237 7.43 16.30 12.18
C ILE A 237 8.67 15.66 12.81
N ARG A 238 9.51 14.96 12.03
CA ARG A 238 10.74 14.33 12.54
C ARG A 238 11.72 15.35 13.11
N LYS A 239 11.95 16.48 12.41
CA LYS A 239 12.81 17.55 12.91
C LYS A 239 12.30 18.13 14.23
N LYS A 240 10.98 18.33 14.35
CA LYS A 240 10.38 18.83 15.59
C LYS A 240 10.50 17.85 16.76
N GLN A 241 10.48 16.54 16.48
CA GLN A 241 10.67 15.50 17.50
C GLN A 241 12.13 15.33 17.95
N GLU A 242 13.10 15.72 17.12
CA GLU A 242 14.53 15.67 17.49
C GLU A 242 14.98 16.91 18.28
N ALA A 243 14.21 17.99 18.24
CA ALA A 243 14.48 19.24 18.95
C ALA A 243 13.91 19.29 20.39
N VAL A 244 13.21 18.23 20.84
CA VAL A 244 12.58 18.09 22.17
C VAL A 244 13.19 16.91 22.88
#